data_AF-A0A7V0TB92-F1
#
_entry.id   AF-A0A7V0TB92-F1
#
_cell.length_a   1.000
_cell.length_b   1.000
_cell.length_c   1.000
_cell.angle_alpha   90.00
_cell.angle_beta   90.00
_cell.angle_gamma   90.00
#
_symmetry.space_group_name_H-M   'P 1'
#
loop_
_entity.id
_entity.type
_entity.pdbx_description
1 polymer ?
#
loop_
_entity_poly.entity_id
_entity_poly.type
_entity_poly.pdbx_seq_one_letter_code
_entity_poly.pdbx_strand_id
1 'polypeptide(L)'
;MRKIIIAFVMTFSAIMAFEVPGMMGRPMDNPKMESYRIYQMTEYLSLTPQQAAIFFPMQKSFLDSQKALYERYKNICDQWFDENKSNITDAAAKGLLSKWTEFETLRIRQRETFVNSLFGILDAEQIARYMFFEEHFRKHLRHELEQKRENRQQRRMK
;
A
#
# COMPACT_ATOMS: atom_id res chain seq x y z
N MET A 1 23.64 1.19 -26.64
CA MET A 1 23.35 0.30 -25.49
C MET A 1 23.14 1.06 -24.18
N ARG A 2 24.12 1.79 -23.64
CA ARG A 2 23.98 2.60 -22.40
C ARG A 2 22.79 3.59 -22.40
N LYS A 3 22.56 4.29 -23.51
CA LYS A 3 21.45 5.26 -23.64
C LYS A 3 20.05 4.61 -23.72
N ILE A 4 19.96 3.36 -24.20
CA ILE A 4 18.70 2.61 -24.32
C ILE A 4 18.30 2.05 -22.95
N ILE A 5 19.26 1.59 -22.15
CA ILE A 5 19.03 1.12 -20.78
C ILE A 5 18.56 2.27 -19.88
N ILE A 6 19.16 3.46 -20.00
CA ILE A 6 18.74 4.67 -19.26
C ILE A 6 17.31 5.08 -19.65
N ALA A 7 16.94 4.99 -20.93
CA ALA A 7 15.58 5.28 -21.38
C ALA A 7 14.56 4.26 -20.84
N PHE A 8 14.93 2.98 -20.75
CA PHE A 8 14.07 1.93 -20.19
C PHE A 8 13.88 2.07 -18.66
N VAL A 9 14.91 2.50 -17.93
CA VAL A 9 14.82 2.74 -16.48
C VAL A 9 13.99 3.99 -16.15
N MET A 10 14.06 5.05 -16.98
CA MET A 10 13.21 6.23 -16.82
C MET A 10 11.74 5.96 -17.16
N THR A 11 11.45 5.12 -18.17
CA THR A 11 10.06 4.74 -18.48
C THR A 11 9.50 3.72 -17.48
N PHE A 12 10.31 2.83 -16.94
CA PHE A 12 9.89 1.92 -15.86
C PHE A 12 9.64 2.67 -14.54
N SER A 13 10.37 3.77 -14.28
CA SER A 13 10.10 4.71 -13.19
C SER A 13 8.76 5.44 -13.31
N ALA A 14 8.30 5.74 -14.53
CA ALA A 14 7.03 6.42 -14.75
C ALA A 14 5.82 5.51 -14.47
N ILE A 15 5.96 4.19 -14.59
CA ILE A 15 4.91 3.22 -14.23
C ILE A 15 4.83 3.02 -12.71
N MET A 16 5.92 3.23 -11.95
CA MET A 16 5.88 3.23 -10.48
C MET A 16 5.17 4.48 -9.89
N ALA A 17 4.94 5.52 -10.70
CA ALA A 17 4.12 6.67 -10.31
C ALA A 17 2.62 6.40 -10.49
N PHE A 18 2.24 5.38 -11.24
CA PHE A 18 0.90 4.80 -11.16
C PHE A 18 0.85 3.91 -9.92
N GLU A 19 0.46 4.53 -8.81
CA GLU A 19 -0.11 3.91 -7.61
C GLU A 19 0.17 2.41 -7.49
N VAL A 20 1.33 2.04 -6.94
CA VAL A 20 1.58 0.65 -6.51
C VAL A 20 0.45 0.28 -5.55
N PRO A 21 -0.50 -0.62 -5.93
CA PRO A 21 -1.60 -1.02 -5.06
C PRO A 21 -1.01 -1.91 -3.96
N GLY A 22 -0.54 -1.28 -2.88
CA GLY A 22 0.24 -1.97 -1.85
C GLY A 22 1.29 -1.10 -1.15
N MET A 23 1.57 0.13 -1.58
CA MET A 23 2.11 1.12 -0.64
C MET A 23 0.96 1.55 0.27
N MET A 24 0.71 0.75 1.32
CA MET A 24 -0.01 1.23 2.49
C MET A 24 0.56 2.60 2.82
N GLY A 25 -0.25 3.64 2.67
CA GLY A 25 0.14 5.00 3.03
C GLY A 25 0.76 4.93 4.42
N ARG A 26 1.84 5.71 4.64
CA ARG A 26 2.34 5.91 6.01
C ARG A 26 1.12 6.03 6.91
N PRO A 27 1.05 5.27 8.02
CA PRO A 27 -0.03 5.47 8.97
C PRO A 27 -0.11 6.99 9.20
N MET A 28 -1.25 7.59 8.87
CA MET A 28 -1.48 8.94 9.32
C MET A 28 -1.45 8.80 10.84
N ASP A 29 -0.38 9.27 11.49
CA ASP A 29 -0.17 9.22 12.95
C ASP A 29 -1.19 10.12 13.70
N ASN A 30 -2.40 10.21 13.18
CA ASN A 30 -3.53 10.93 13.72
C ASN A 30 -4.59 9.90 14.13
N PRO A 31 -4.75 9.66 15.45
CA PRO A 31 -5.73 8.70 15.99
C PRO A 31 -7.14 8.92 15.45
N LYS A 32 -7.53 10.17 15.16
CA LYS A 32 -8.86 10.49 14.59
C LYS A 32 -9.03 9.94 13.18
N MET A 33 -7.97 9.96 12.38
CA MET A 33 -7.98 9.42 11.01
C MET A 33 -8.02 7.89 11.04
N GLU A 34 -7.33 7.27 12.00
CA GLU A 34 -7.36 5.82 12.16
C GLU A 34 -8.76 5.33 12.57
N SER A 35 -9.38 5.96 13.57
CA SER A 35 -10.77 5.64 13.96
C SER A 35 -11.75 5.82 12.80
N TYR A 36 -11.61 6.91 12.05
CA TYR A 36 -12.43 7.17 10.87
C TYR A 36 -12.21 6.13 9.76
N ARG A 37 -10.97 5.69 9.53
CA ARG A 37 -10.65 4.61 8.60
C ARG A 37 -11.30 3.29 9.02
N ILE A 38 -11.22 2.94 10.30
CA ILE A 38 -11.85 1.72 10.86
C ILE A 38 -13.37 1.77 10.66
N TYR A 39 -14.00 2.92 10.96
CA TYR A 39 -15.42 3.14 10.72
C TYR A 39 -15.79 2.95 9.24
N GLN A 40 -15.12 3.67 8.33
CA GLN A 40 -15.36 3.57 6.89
C GLN A 40 -15.14 2.15 6.36
N MET A 41 -14.15 1.43 6.88
CA MET A 41 -13.90 0.04 6.50
C MET A 41 -15.02 -0.89 6.96
N THR A 42 -15.49 -0.71 8.20
CA THR A 42 -16.60 -1.48 8.77
C THR A 42 -17.87 -1.31 7.94
N GLU A 43 -18.19 -0.07 7.58
CA GLU A 43 -19.34 0.26 6.72
C GLU A 43 -19.19 -0.30 5.31
N TYR A 44 -18.03 -0.05 4.66
CA TYR A 44 -17.81 -0.43 3.26
C TYR A 44 -17.80 -1.95 3.04
N LEU A 45 -17.27 -2.71 4.00
CA LEU A 45 -17.28 -4.18 4.01
C LEU A 45 -18.58 -4.74 4.61
N SER A 46 -19.43 -3.89 5.19
CA SER A 46 -20.65 -4.30 5.89
C SER A 46 -20.38 -5.41 6.92
N LEU A 47 -19.35 -5.22 7.76
CA LEU A 47 -18.92 -6.22 8.73
C LEU A 47 -19.95 -6.35 9.86
N THR A 48 -20.29 -7.59 10.21
CA THR A 48 -20.99 -7.85 11.47
C THR A 48 -20.06 -7.66 12.66
N PRO A 49 -20.58 -7.41 13.88
CA PRO A 49 -19.75 -7.33 15.08
C PRO A 49 -18.87 -8.58 15.29
N GLN A 50 -19.40 -9.77 14.98
CA GLN A 50 -18.67 -11.03 15.09
C GLN A 50 -17.53 -11.12 14.08
N GLN A 51 -17.77 -10.70 12.83
CA GLN A 51 -16.73 -10.65 11.80
C GLN A 51 -15.66 -9.63 12.16
N ALA A 52 -16.05 -8.41 12.56
CA ALA A 52 -15.12 -7.33 12.92
C ALA A 52 -14.19 -7.73 14.07
N ALA A 53 -14.72 -8.41 15.09
CA ALA A 53 -13.94 -8.88 16.24
C ALA A 53 -12.80 -9.84 15.85
N ILE A 54 -12.94 -10.58 14.74
CA ILE A 54 -11.92 -11.52 14.24
C ILE A 54 -11.05 -10.86 13.16
N PHE A 55 -11.68 -10.12 12.24
CA PHE A 55 -11.04 -9.52 11.07
C PHE A 55 -9.96 -8.49 11.45
N PHE A 56 -10.26 -7.52 12.31
CA PHE A 56 -9.32 -6.44 12.62
C PHE A 56 -8.03 -6.93 13.29
N PRO A 57 -8.06 -7.89 14.25
CA PRO A 57 -6.83 -8.52 14.77
C PRO A 57 -5.99 -9.21 13.69
N MET A 58 -6.63 -9.97 12.80
CA MET A 58 -5.94 -10.64 11.69
C MET A 58 -5.32 -9.64 10.72
N GLN A 59 -6.09 -8.61 10.36
CA GLN A 59 -5.61 -7.52 9.54
C GLN A 59 -4.39 -6.86 10.18
N LYS A 60 -4.45 -6.51 11.46
CA LYS A 60 -3.35 -5.86 12.17
C LYS A 60 -2.07 -6.69 12.09
N SER A 61 -2.13 -7.99 12.37
CA SER A 61 -1.00 -8.90 12.25
C SER A 61 -0.41 -8.91 10.84
N PHE A 62 -1.26 -8.92 9.82
CA PHE A 62 -0.82 -8.80 8.42
C PHE A 62 -0.15 -7.45 8.15
N LEU A 63 -0.73 -6.31 8.56
CA LEU A 63 -0.14 -4.98 8.39
C LEU A 63 1.23 -4.87 9.06
N ASP A 64 1.38 -5.43 10.27
CA ASP A 64 2.64 -5.46 11.01
C ASP A 64 3.71 -6.28 10.27
N SER A 65 3.34 -7.43 9.70
CA SER A 65 4.25 -8.23 8.88
C SER A 65 4.68 -7.51 7.59
N GLN A 66 3.75 -6.79 6.96
CA GLN A 66 4.02 -6.00 5.77
C GLN A 66 4.95 -4.82 6.07
N LYS A 67 4.80 -4.19 7.24
CA LYS A 67 5.71 -3.13 7.70
C LYS A 67 7.13 -3.65 7.89
N ALA A 68 7.30 -4.81 8.52
CA ALA A 68 8.62 -5.45 8.65
C ALA A 68 9.23 -5.80 7.28
N LEU A 69 8.40 -6.27 6.34
CA LEU A 69 8.83 -6.58 4.98
C LEU A 69 9.24 -5.31 4.20
N TYR A 70 8.55 -4.18 4.43
CA TYR A 70 8.88 -2.89 3.81
C TYR A 70 10.27 -2.38 4.21
N GLU A 71 10.74 -2.62 5.43
CA GLU A 71 12.11 -2.27 5.82
C GLU A 71 13.16 -3.03 4.98
N ARG A 72 12.88 -4.27 4.55
CA ARG A 72 13.76 -5.00 3.62
C ARG A 72 13.81 -4.33 2.26
N TYR A 73 12.67 -3.89 1.75
CA TYR A 73 12.60 -3.14 0.49
C TYR A 73 13.36 -1.83 0.58
N LYS A 74 13.17 -1.07 1.65
CA LYS A 74 13.88 0.17 1.89
C LYS A 74 15.41 -0.03 1.87
N ASN A 75 15.91 -1.06 2.54
CA ASN A 75 17.33 -1.40 2.50
C ASN A 75 17.85 -1.74 1.09
N ILE A 76 17.04 -2.40 0.25
CA ILE A 76 17.40 -2.67 -1.16
C ILE A 76 17.48 -1.36 -1.94
N CYS A 77 16.52 -0.45 -1.76
CA CYS A 77 16.54 0.86 -2.39
C CYS A 77 17.74 1.69 -1.92
N ASP A 78 18.00 1.74 -0.63
CA ASP A 78 19.12 2.50 -0.06
C ASP A 78 20.46 1.99 -0.62
N GLN A 79 20.66 0.66 -0.66
CA GLN A 79 21.85 0.06 -1.31
C GLN A 79 21.97 0.47 -2.78
N TRP A 80 20.87 0.39 -3.54
CA TRP A 80 20.88 0.80 -4.95
C TRP A 80 21.22 2.28 -5.14
N PHE A 81 20.66 3.17 -4.34
CA PHE A 81 20.89 4.62 -4.48
C PHE A 81 22.25 5.07 -3.94
N ASP A 82 22.80 4.38 -2.94
CA ASP A 82 24.15 4.65 -2.44
C ASP A 82 25.24 4.08 -3.37
N GLU A 83 25.05 2.87 -3.92
CA GLU A 83 26.00 2.26 -4.87
C GLU A 83 25.95 2.91 -6.25
N ASN A 84 24.83 3.50 -6.66
CA ASN A 84 24.75 4.24 -7.94
C ASN A 84 25.53 5.56 -7.95
N LYS A 85 26.02 6.03 -6.81
CA LYS A 85 26.95 7.17 -6.78
C LYS A 85 28.34 6.80 -7.32
N SER A 86 28.66 5.52 -7.45
CA SER A 86 30.03 5.02 -7.71
C SER A 86 30.17 3.99 -8.85
N ASN A 87 29.16 3.81 -9.70
CA ASN A 87 29.07 2.74 -10.72
C ASN A 87 29.07 1.33 -10.09
N ILE A 88 27.89 0.77 -9.90
CA ILE A 88 27.70 -0.60 -9.41
C ILE A 88 28.35 -1.65 -10.32
N THR A 89 28.92 -2.70 -9.72
CA THR A 89 29.45 -3.87 -10.46
C THR A 89 28.33 -4.82 -10.88
N ASP A 90 28.55 -5.63 -11.93
CA ASP A 90 27.56 -6.63 -12.37
C ASP A 90 27.21 -7.65 -11.26
N ALA A 91 28.20 -8.06 -10.46
CA ALA A 91 27.99 -8.96 -9.33
C ALA A 91 27.11 -8.31 -8.23
N ALA A 92 27.36 -7.05 -7.88
CA ALA A 92 26.55 -6.32 -6.91
C ALA A 92 25.11 -6.10 -7.42
N ALA A 93 24.95 -5.74 -8.71
CA ALA A 93 23.65 -5.60 -9.35
C ALA A 93 22.84 -6.91 -9.33
N LYS A 94 23.47 -8.05 -9.65
CA LYS A 94 22.85 -9.38 -9.54
C LYS A 94 22.43 -9.71 -8.10
N GLY A 95 23.26 -9.37 -7.12
CA GLY A 95 22.94 -9.52 -5.71
C GLY A 95 21.68 -8.73 -5.30
N LEU A 96 21.59 -7.46 -5.71
CA LEU A 96 20.41 -6.62 -5.45
C LEU A 96 19.15 -7.15 -6.14
N LEU A 97 19.25 -7.58 -7.39
CA LEU A 97 18.12 -8.18 -8.11
C LEU A 97 17.62 -9.47 -7.44
N SER A 98 18.52 -10.30 -6.92
CA SER A 98 18.14 -11.49 -6.15
C SER A 98 17.36 -11.11 -4.89
N LYS A 99 17.85 -10.14 -4.10
CA LYS A 99 17.15 -9.66 -2.89
C LYS A 99 15.78 -9.05 -3.23
N TRP A 100 15.70 -8.30 -4.32
CA TRP A 100 14.44 -7.72 -4.81
C TRP A 100 13.43 -8.81 -5.19
N THR A 101 13.87 -9.83 -5.91
CA THR A 101 13.01 -10.96 -6.33
C THR A 101 12.51 -11.76 -5.13
N GLU A 102 13.38 -12.00 -4.14
CA GLU A 102 13.00 -12.67 -2.90
C GLU A 102 11.96 -11.86 -2.11
N PHE A 103 12.18 -10.55 -1.98
CA PHE A 103 11.23 -9.63 -1.35
C PHE A 103 9.85 -9.70 -2.03
N GLU A 104 9.81 -9.62 -3.36
CA GLU A 104 8.55 -9.62 -4.11
C GLU A 104 7.81 -10.95 -3.99
N THR A 105 8.54 -12.06 -4.06
CA THR A 105 7.99 -13.41 -3.85
C THR A 105 7.37 -13.54 -2.46
N LEU A 106 8.07 -13.09 -1.42
CA LEU A 106 7.59 -13.14 -0.05
C LEU A 106 6.35 -12.23 0.14
N ARG A 107 6.36 -11.05 -0.47
CA ARG A 107 5.23 -10.09 -0.44
C ARG A 107 3.96 -10.70 -1.03
N ILE A 108 4.07 -11.31 -2.20
CA ILE A 108 2.93 -11.97 -2.87
C ILE A 108 2.42 -13.13 -2.01
N ARG A 109 3.32 -13.98 -1.50
CA ARG A 109 2.94 -15.13 -0.66
C ARG A 109 2.25 -14.71 0.65
N GLN A 110 2.73 -13.66 1.31
CA GLN A 110 2.09 -13.12 2.52
C GLN A 110 0.68 -12.61 2.22
N ARG A 111 0.51 -11.88 1.10
CA ARG A 111 -0.79 -11.38 0.66
C ARG A 111 -1.76 -12.52 0.33
N GLU A 112 -1.31 -13.53 -0.40
CA GLU A 112 -2.11 -14.71 -0.73
C GLU A 112 -2.53 -15.45 0.54
N THR A 113 -1.59 -15.70 1.45
CA THR A 113 -1.86 -16.37 2.74
C THR A 113 -2.92 -15.61 3.54
N PHE A 114 -2.80 -14.28 3.61
CA PHE A 114 -3.77 -13.44 4.30
C PHE A 114 -5.15 -13.51 3.65
N VAL A 115 -5.26 -13.30 2.34
CA VAL A 115 -6.54 -13.40 1.62
C VAL A 115 -7.18 -14.76 1.83
N ASN A 116 -6.40 -15.84 1.71
CA ASN A 116 -6.90 -17.19 1.92
C ASN A 116 -7.41 -17.42 3.34
N SER A 117 -6.76 -16.84 4.35
CA SER A 117 -7.20 -16.91 5.75
C SER A 117 -8.50 -16.14 6.05
N LEU A 118 -8.92 -15.23 5.17
CA LEU A 118 -10.19 -14.51 5.35
C LEU A 118 -11.40 -15.35 4.93
N PHE A 119 -11.20 -16.35 4.06
CA PHE A 119 -12.27 -17.26 3.69
C PHE A 119 -12.74 -18.06 4.92
N GLY A 120 -14.05 -18.11 5.11
CA GLY A 120 -14.67 -18.70 6.30
C GLY A 120 -14.96 -17.69 7.42
N ILE A 121 -14.42 -16.47 7.33
CA ILE A 121 -14.78 -15.34 8.20
C ILE A 121 -15.60 -14.31 7.41
N LEU A 122 -15.11 -13.97 6.22
CA LEU A 122 -15.75 -13.05 5.29
C LEU A 122 -16.19 -13.78 4.03
N ASP A 123 -17.24 -13.29 3.39
CA ASP A 123 -17.62 -13.77 2.06
C ASP A 123 -16.70 -13.17 0.97
N ALA A 124 -16.80 -13.70 -0.25
CA ALA A 124 -15.96 -13.29 -1.36
C ALA A 124 -16.15 -11.80 -1.76
N GLU A 125 -17.36 -11.26 -1.60
CA GLU A 125 -17.63 -9.85 -1.91
C GLU A 125 -16.95 -8.94 -0.87
N GLN A 126 -17.07 -9.28 0.41
CA GLN A 126 -16.42 -8.57 1.51
C GLN A 126 -14.89 -8.60 1.38
N ILE A 127 -14.32 -9.75 1.00
CA ILE A 127 -12.88 -9.87 0.71
C ILE A 127 -12.49 -9.00 -0.48
N ALA A 128 -13.25 -9.02 -1.57
CA ALA A 128 -12.98 -8.17 -2.73
C ALA A 128 -13.06 -6.67 -2.35
N ARG A 129 -14.09 -6.25 -1.61
CA ARG A 129 -14.23 -4.88 -1.08
C ARG A 129 -13.02 -4.50 -0.24
N TYR A 130 -12.57 -5.38 0.64
CA TYR A 130 -11.35 -5.16 1.41
C TYR A 130 -10.13 -4.89 0.50
N MET A 131 -9.94 -5.68 -0.55
CA MET A 131 -8.81 -5.52 -1.47
C MET A 131 -8.78 -4.15 -2.17
N PHE A 132 -9.93 -3.52 -2.35
CA PHE A 132 -10.07 -2.19 -2.98
C PHE A 132 -10.35 -1.07 -1.98
N PHE A 133 -10.40 -1.36 -0.68
CA PHE A 133 -10.80 -0.40 0.35
C PHE A 133 -9.90 0.84 0.36
N GLU A 134 -8.57 0.68 0.27
CA GLU A 134 -7.66 1.82 0.32
C GLU A 134 -7.91 2.82 -0.80
N GLU A 135 -8.20 2.32 -2.00
CA GLU A 135 -8.50 3.17 -3.16
C GLU A 135 -9.86 3.87 -2.98
N HIS A 136 -10.87 3.14 -2.52
CA HIS A 136 -12.17 3.69 -2.17
C HIS A 136 -12.06 4.79 -1.09
N PHE A 137 -11.32 4.52 -0.02
CA PHE A 137 -11.12 5.43 1.10
C PHE A 137 -10.40 6.72 0.67
N ARG A 138 -9.35 6.61 -0.17
CA ARG A 138 -8.64 7.78 -0.71
C ARG A 138 -9.53 8.63 -1.61
N LYS A 139 -10.34 8.00 -2.47
CA LYS A 139 -11.34 8.70 -3.29
C LYS A 139 -12.35 9.44 -2.42
N HIS A 140 -12.87 8.76 -1.40
CA HIS A 140 -13.82 9.34 -0.45
C HIS A 140 -13.23 10.56 0.28
N LEU A 141 -12.01 10.46 0.79
CA LEU A 141 -11.33 11.57 1.46
C LEU A 141 -11.10 12.78 0.54
N ARG A 142 -10.69 12.55 -0.71
CA ARG A 142 -10.53 13.64 -1.69
C ARG A 142 -11.85 14.38 -1.90
N HIS A 143 -12.92 13.63 -2.11
CA HIS A 143 -14.25 14.20 -2.32
C HIS A 143 -14.73 15.02 -1.11
N GLU A 144 -14.57 14.51 0.12
CA GLU A 144 -14.92 15.27 1.32
C GLU A 144 -14.12 16.59 1.44
N LEU A 145 -12.82 16.56 1.09
CA LEU A 145 -11.97 17.73 1.16
C LEU A 145 -12.37 18.79 0.12
N GLU A 146 -12.75 18.37 -1.08
CA GLU A 146 -13.27 19.23 -2.15
C GLU A 146 -14.57 19.91 -1.72
N GLN A 147 -15.56 19.14 -1.25
CA GLN A 147 -16.81 19.70 -0.74
C GLN A 147 -16.60 20.70 0.41
N LYS A 148 -15.70 20.38 1.35
CA LYS A 148 -15.33 21.29 2.46
C LYS A 148 -14.67 22.58 1.96
N ARG A 149 -13.98 22.57 0.81
CA ARG A 149 -13.40 23.77 0.20
C ARG A 149 -14.48 24.62 -0.47
N GLU A 150 -15.36 24.01 -1.25
CA GLU A 150 -16.47 24.69 -1.93
C GLU A 150 -17.42 25.37 -0.93
N ASN A 151 -17.82 24.65 0.13
CA ASN A 151 -18.68 25.20 1.18
C ASN A 151 -18.04 26.39 1.90
N ARG A 152 -16.71 26.40 2.07
CA ARG A 152 -15.98 27.53 2.66
C ARG A 152 -15.93 28.73 1.72
N GLN A 153 -15.79 28.50 0.42
CA GLN A 153 -15.80 29.58 -0.58
C GLN A 153 -17.19 30.22 -0.66
N GLN A 154 -18.26 29.42 -0.69
CA GLN A 154 -19.64 29.93 -0.70
C GLN A 154 -19.98 30.78 0.54
N ARG A 155 -19.48 30.40 1.73
CA ARG A 155 -19.65 31.18 2.97
C ARG A 155 -18.87 32.49 3.01
N ARG A 156 -17.79 32.62 2.22
CA ARG A 156 -16.99 33.85 2.12
C ARG A 156 -17.53 34.85 1.09
N MET A 157 -18.38 34.36 0.16
CA MET A 157 -19.05 35.18 -0.86
C MET A 157 -20.43 35.68 -0.42
N LYS A 158 -20.88 35.28 0.78
CA LYS A 158 -22.06 35.80 1.47
C LYS A 158 -21.63 36.74 2.59
#